data_AF-B3RZA2-F1
#
_entry.id   AF-B3RZA2-F1
#
_cell.length_a   1.000
_cell.length_b   1.000
_cell.length_c   1.000
_cell.angle_alpha   90.00
_cell.angle_beta   90.00
_cell.angle_gamma   90.00
#
_symmetry.space_group_name_H-M   'P 1'
#
loop_
_entity.id
_entity.type
_entity.pdbx_description
1 polymer ?
#
loop_
_entity_poly.entity_id
_entity_poly.type
_entity_poly.pdbx_seq_one_letter_code
_entity_poly.pdbx_strand_id
1 'polypeptide(L)'
;MGVPKFFRWISERYPCLSQIIKEHQIPEFDNLYLDMNGIIHNCSHPDDANAHFRISEEKIFLDIFSYIEVLFRIIKPRKVLFMAIDGIAPRAKMNQQRSRRFRLIILCNDTIYKYKVHNWVYLDATTAIWVHSILYLIRPIL
;
A
#
# COMPACT_ATOMS: atom_id res chain seq x y z
N MET A 1 -7.25 7.14 -2.01
CA MET A 1 -6.61 8.49 -2.13
C MET A 1 -7.23 9.20 -3.34
N GLY A 2 -7.24 10.54 -3.37
CA GLY A 2 -7.74 11.30 -4.53
C GLY A 2 -9.22 11.68 -4.47
N VAL A 3 -9.73 12.24 -5.57
CA VAL A 3 -11.13 12.62 -5.74
C VAL A 3 -11.99 11.35 -5.83
N PRO A 4 -12.98 11.16 -4.94
CA PRO A 4 -13.80 9.95 -4.93
C PRO A 4 -14.43 9.67 -6.29
N LYS A 5 -14.38 8.41 -6.74
CA LYS A 5 -14.96 7.93 -8.00
C LYS A 5 -14.44 8.62 -9.27
N PHE A 6 -13.38 9.42 -9.18
CA PHE A 6 -12.88 10.18 -10.32
C PHE A 6 -12.41 9.30 -11.47
N PHE A 7 -11.66 8.23 -11.17
CA PHE A 7 -11.26 7.25 -12.18
C PHE A 7 -12.47 6.63 -12.89
N ARG A 8 -13.50 6.25 -12.15
CA ARG A 8 -14.73 5.71 -12.73
C ARG A 8 -15.42 6.73 -13.64
N TRP A 9 -15.59 7.95 -13.14
CA TRP A 9 -16.27 9.03 -13.87
C TRP A 9 -15.55 9.36 -15.20
N ILE A 10 -14.21 9.45 -15.19
CA ILE A 10 -13.47 9.79 -16.41
C ILE A 10 -13.47 8.64 -17.43
N SER A 11 -13.40 7.39 -16.98
CA SER A 11 -13.46 6.22 -17.86
C SER A 11 -14.85 6.03 -18.48
N GLU A 12 -15.92 6.30 -17.75
CA GLU A 12 -17.29 6.30 -18.29
C GLU A 12 -17.50 7.44 -19.30
N ARG A 13 -16.90 8.61 -19.05
CA ARG A 13 -17.02 9.78 -19.93
C ARG A 13 -16.19 9.66 -21.21
N TYR A 14 -15.00 9.06 -21.12
CA TYR A 14 -14.07 8.91 -22.23
C TYR A 14 -13.56 7.45 -22.31
N PRO A 15 -14.34 6.55 -22.92
CA PRO A 15 -14.06 5.11 -22.89
C PRO A 15 -12.76 4.72 -23.61
N CYS A 16 -12.29 5.55 -24.56
CA CYS A 16 -11.06 5.29 -25.31
C CYS A 16 -9.77 5.60 -24.54
N LEU A 17 -9.85 6.06 -23.28
CA LEU A 17 -8.67 6.38 -22.47
C LEU A 17 -7.96 5.13 -21.93
N SER A 18 -8.68 4.03 -21.73
CA SER A 18 -8.15 2.81 -21.14
C SER A 18 -8.20 1.66 -22.13
N GLN A 19 -7.09 0.93 -22.26
CA GLN A 19 -6.99 -0.26 -23.10
C GLN A 19 -6.54 -1.46 -22.26
N ILE A 20 -7.10 -2.63 -22.55
CA ILE A 20 -6.61 -3.89 -21.98
C ILE A 20 -5.27 -4.22 -22.65
N ILE A 21 -4.25 -4.42 -21.83
CA ILE A 21 -2.90 -4.72 -22.28
C ILE A 21 -2.90 -6.07 -23.02
N LYS A 22 -2.38 -6.08 -24.25
CA LYS A 22 -2.04 -7.29 -25.02
C LYS A 22 -0.54 -7.23 -25.30
N GLU A 23 0.19 -8.34 -25.12
CA GLU A 23 1.67 -8.38 -25.14
C GLU A 23 2.31 -7.70 -26.37
N HIS A 24 1.66 -7.79 -27.53
CA HIS A 24 2.18 -7.28 -28.80
C HIS A 24 1.76 -5.83 -29.12
N GLN A 25 0.99 -5.18 -28.24
CA GLN A 25 0.44 -3.84 -28.45
C GLN A 25 1.01 -2.80 -27.48
N ILE A 26 1.99 -3.18 -26.66
CA ILE A 26 2.58 -2.30 -25.66
C ILE A 26 3.60 -1.41 -26.36
N PRO A 27 3.43 -0.07 -26.35
CA PRO A 27 4.45 0.83 -26.87
C PRO A 27 5.70 0.76 -26.00
N GLU A 28 6.83 1.16 -26.57
CA GLU A 28 8.10 1.10 -25.86
C GLU A 28 8.23 2.30 -24.91
N PHE A 29 8.64 2.03 -23.67
CA PHE A 29 8.81 3.06 -22.65
C PHE A 29 10.27 3.23 -22.28
N ASP A 30 10.70 4.47 -22.07
CA ASP A 30 12.04 4.76 -21.55
C ASP A 30 12.08 4.63 -20.03
N ASN A 31 11.03 5.10 -19.34
CA ASN A 31 11.02 5.26 -17.89
C ASN A 31 9.77 4.61 -17.29
N LEU A 32 9.96 3.81 -16.23
CA LEU A 32 8.90 3.22 -15.42
C LEU A 32 9.03 3.71 -13.98
N TYR A 33 7.95 4.30 -13.44
CA TYR A 33 7.88 4.79 -12.07
C TYR A 33 6.87 3.95 -11.27
N LEU A 34 7.31 3.37 -10.16
CA LEU A 34 6.49 2.52 -9.31
C LEU A 34 6.28 3.18 -7.93
N ASP A 35 5.01 3.34 -7.55
CA ASP A 35 4.62 3.65 -6.16
C ASP A 35 4.48 2.32 -5.39
N MET A 36 5.47 2.05 -4.54
CA MET A 36 5.58 0.79 -3.81
C MET A 36 4.52 0.66 -2.72
N ASN A 37 3.94 1.76 -2.23
CA ASN A 37 2.99 1.69 -1.12
C ASN A 37 1.73 0.89 -1.50
N GLY A 38 1.26 1.05 -2.74
CA GLY A 38 0.12 0.29 -3.25
C GLY A 38 0.43 -1.21 -3.40
N ILE A 39 1.63 -1.52 -3.88
CA ILE A 39 2.10 -2.91 -4.06
C ILE A 39 2.20 -3.61 -2.71
N ILE A 40 2.89 -2.98 -1.75
CA ILE A 40 3.07 -3.52 -0.39
C ILE A 40 1.72 -3.73 0.29
N HIS A 41 0.77 -2.79 0.15
CA HIS A 41 -0.57 -2.94 0.72
C HIS A 41 -1.28 -4.18 0.17
N ASN A 42 -1.29 -4.36 -1.15
CA ASN A 42 -1.95 -5.49 -1.79
C ASN A 42 -1.32 -6.84 -1.43
N CYS A 43 0.00 -6.90 -1.29
CA CYS A 43 0.71 -8.14 -0.94
C CYS A 43 0.61 -8.49 0.56
N SER A 44 0.45 -7.49 1.43
CA SER A 44 0.38 -7.73 2.89
C SER A 44 -1.05 -7.99 3.39
N HIS A 45 -2.06 -7.42 2.75
CA HIS A 45 -3.47 -7.52 3.17
C HIS A 45 -4.37 -7.77 1.95
N PRO A 46 -4.34 -8.99 1.36
CA PRO A 46 -5.13 -9.31 0.18
C PRO A 46 -6.65 -9.39 0.45
N ASP A 47 -7.05 -9.68 1.70
CA ASP A 47 -8.45 -9.75 2.15
C ASP A 47 -8.67 -8.90 3.41
N ASP A 48 -9.34 -7.76 3.26
CA ASP A 48 -9.78 -6.90 4.39
C ASP A 48 -10.82 -7.58 5.31
N ALA A 49 -11.37 -8.74 4.90
CA ALA A 49 -12.45 -9.43 5.60
C ALA A 49 -11.96 -10.34 6.75
N ASN A 50 -10.69 -10.78 6.73
CA ASN A 50 -10.17 -11.75 7.71
C ASN A 50 -9.12 -11.10 8.62
N ALA A 51 -9.56 -10.57 9.77
CA ALA A 51 -8.71 -9.95 10.79
C ALA A 51 -7.61 -10.88 11.37
N HIS A 52 -7.70 -12.19 11.11
CA HIS A 52 -6.74 -13.20 11.56
C HIS A 52 -5.80 -13.70 10.45
N PHE A 53 -5.87 -13.15 9.25
CA PHE A 53 -4.97 -13.56 8.18
C PHE A 53 -3.53 -13.15 8.53
N ARG A 54 -2.69 -14.15 8.78
CA ARG A 54 -1.27 -13.98 9.08
C ARG A 54 -0.47 -14.56 7.94
N ILE A 55 0.20 -13.69 7.19
CA ILE A 55 1.17 -14.07 6.17
C ILE A 55 2.56 -13.95 6.81
N SER A 56 3.46 -14.88 6.51
CA SER A 56 4.87 -14.73 6.89
C SER A 56 5.50 -13.57 6.12
N GLU A 57 6.44 -12.87 6.75
CA GLU A 57 7.17 -11.77 6.10
C GLU A 57 7.88 -12.25 4.82
N GLU A 58 8.49 -13.44 4.85
CA GLU A 58 9.13 -14.06 3.68
C GLU A 58 8.17 -14.17 2.50
N LYS A 59 6.92 -14.61 2.75
CA LYS A 59 5.93 -14.74 1.69
C LYS A 59 5.51 -13.37 1.15
N ILE A 60 5.35 -12.36 2.01
CA ILE A 60 5.05 -10.99 1.57
C ILE A 60 6.15 -10.47 0.64
N PHE A 61 7.43 -10.67 0.98
CA PHE A 61 8.55 -10.26 0.13
C PHE A 61 8.57 -11.00 -1.22
N LEU A 62 8.36 -12.32 -1.21
CA LEU A 62 8.27 -13.09 -2.45
C LEU A 62 7.14 -12.59 -3.35
N ASP A 63 5.98 -12.29 -2.77
CA ASP A 63 4.82 -11.79 -3.51
C ASP A 63 5.10 -10.36 -4.06
N ILE A 64 5.81 -9.50 -3.31
CA ILE A 64 6.25 -8.18 -3.80
C ILE A 64 7.24 -8.33 -4.97
N PHE A 65 8.25 -9.20 -4.85
CA PHE A 65 9.25 -9.40 -5.90
C PHE A 65 8.62 -9.94 -7.18
N SER A 66 7.73 -10.93 -7.05
CA SER A 66 6.96 -11.47 -8.16
C SER A 66 6.12 -10.39 -8.86
N TYR A 67 5.48 -9.51 -8.09
CA TYR A 67 4.67 -8.42 -8.65
C TYR A 67 5.51 -7.42 -9.44
N ILE A 68 6.66 -7.00 -8.89
CA ILE A 68 7.59 -6.10 -9.59
C ILE A 68 8.12 -6.77 -10.86
N GLU A 69 8.48 -8.06 -10.81
CA GLU A 69 9.00 -8.78 -11.96
C GLU A 69 7.98 -8.86 -13.10
N VAL A 70 6.71 -9.14 -12.77
CA VAL A 70 5.62 -9.12 -13.75
C VAL A 70 5.50 -7.74 -14.40
N LEU A 71 5.44 -6.66 -13.62
CA LEU A 71 5.34 -5.30 -14.16
C LEU A 71 6.53 -4.93 -15.05
N PHE A 72 7.74 -5.28 -14.62
CA PHE A 72 8.96 -5.01 -15.38
C PHE A 72 8.98 -5.77 -16.72
N ARG A 73 8.58 -7.05 -16.73
CA ARG A 73 8.52 -7.86 -17.95
C ARG A 73 7.46 -7.37 -18.94
N ILE A 74 6.35 -6.80 -18.45
CA ILE A 74 5.29 -6.23 -19.28
C ILE A 74 5.75 -4.93 -19.94
N ILE A 75 6.34 -4.00 -19.17
CA ILE A 75 6.63 -2.63 -19.64
C ILE A 75 8.00 -2.51 -20.32
N LYS A 76 9.00 -3.30 -19.90
CA LYS A 76 10.37 -3.32 -20.44
C LYS A 76 11.00 -1.91 -20.61
N PRO A 77 11.20 -1.16 -19.51
CA PRO A 77 11.76 0.20 -19.59
C PRO A 77 13.20 0.18 -20.10
N ARG A 78 13.55 1.10 -20.99
CA ARG A 78 14.89 1.15 -21.64
C ARG A 78 15.96 1.91 -20.85
N LYS A 79 15.57 2.90 -20.06
CA LYS A 79 16.49 3.84 -19.41
C LYS A 79 16.39 3.77 -17.90
N VAL A 80 15.20 3.99 -17.34
CA VAL A 80 15.03 4.15 -15.88
C VAL A 80 13.90 3.27 -15.36
N LEU A 81 14.22 2.47 -14.35
CA LEU A 81 13.26 1.92 -13.41
C LEU A 81 13.41 2.69 -12.09
N PHE A 82 12.37 3.42 -11.69
CA PHE A 82 12.35 4.17 -10.44
C PHE A 82 11.27 3.61 -9.51
N MET A 83 11.67 3.20 -8.33
CA MET A 83 10.77 2.65 -7.30
C MET A 83 10.81 3.55 -6.07
N ALA A 84 9.64 4.05 -5.64
CA ALA A 84 9.54 4.96 -4.51
C ALA A 84 8.65 4.38 -3.40
N ILE A 85 9.12 4.51 -2.16
CA ILE A 85 8.39 4.17 -0.94
C ILE A 85 8.10 5.48 -0.19
N ASP A 86 6.92 5.62 0.41
CA ASP A 86 6.58 6.84 1.18
C ASP A 86 7.46 6.94 2.44
N GLY A 87 8.25 8.02 2.51
CA GLY A 87 8.95 8.43 3.73
C GLY A 87 8.10 9.33 4.64
N ILE A 88 8.75 10.20 5.40
CA ILE A 88 8.07 11.16 6.28
C ILE A 88 7.29 12.17 5.43
N ALA A 89 5.98 12.23 5.67
CA ALA A 89 5.06 13.10 4.95
C ALA A 89 4.95 14.50 5.60
N PRO A 90 4.58 15.55 4.85
CA PRO A 90 4.30 16.87 5.41
C PRO A 90 3.06 16.85 6.34
N ARG A 91 3.00 17.81 7.28
CA ARG A 91 1.98 17.86 8.35
C ARG A 91 0.54 17.70 7.87
N ALA A 92 0.18 18.31 6.74
CA ALA A 92 -1.16 18.18 6.17
C ALA A 92 -1.50 16.72 5.80
N LYS A 93 -0.58 16.00 5.14
CA LYS A 93 -0.73 14.59 4.80
C LYS A 93 -0.67 13.72 6.06
N MET A 94 0.16 14.06 7.04
CA MET A 94 0.19 13.36 8.34
C MET A 94 -1.16 13.38 9.05
N ASN A 95 -1.82 14.54 9.13
CA ASN A 95 -3.15 14.65 9.74
C ASN A 95 -4.17 13.75 9.02
N GLN A 96 -4.16 13.75 7.69
CA GLN A 96 -5.05 12.89 6.90
C GLN A 96 -4.75 11.40 7.13
N GLN A 97 -3.48 11.00 7.15
CA GLN A 97 -3.09 9.62 7.43
C GLN A 97 -3.48 9.21 8.86
N ARG A 98 -3.27 10.08 9.85
CA ARG A 98 -3.66 9.84 11.25
C ARG A 98 -5.16 9.59 11.36
N SER A 99 -6.00 10.44 10.78
CA SER A 99 -7.45 10.26 10.81
C SER A 99 -7.90 8.96 10.13
N ARG A 100 -7.24 8.53 9.05
CA ARG A 100 -7.54 7.24 8.38
C ARG A 100 -7.17 6.05 9.26
N ARG A 101 -5.95 6.04 9.82
CA ARG A 101 -5.49 4.96 10.71
C ARG A 101 -6.38 4.84 11.95
N PHE A 102 -6.76 5.97 12.53
CA PHE A 102 -7.66 5.99 13.68
C PHE A 102 -9.04 5.39 13.37
N ARG A 103 -9.62 5.70 12.20
CA ARG A 103 -10.88 5.08 11.77
C ARG A 103 -10.76 3.57 11.55
N LEU A 104 -9.69 3.10 10.92
CA LEU A 104 -9.46 1.67 10.73
C LEU A 104 -9.40 0.93 12.06
N ILE A 105 -8.68 1.47 13.04
CA ILE A 105 -8.58 0.89 14.38
C ILE A 105 -9.95 0.84 15.05
N ILE A 106 -10.76 1.91 14.98
CA ILE A 106 -12.11 1.90 15.56
C ILE A 106 -12.99 0.83 14.89
N LEU A 107 -12.99 0.76 13.56
CA LEU A 107 -13.79 -0.22 12.82
C LEU A 107 -13.37 -1.67 13.10
N CYS A 108 -12.07 -1.94 13.23
CA CYS A 108 -11.58 -3.25 13.66
C CYS A 108 -11.85 -3.51 15.15
N ASN A 109 -11.87 -2.46 15.98
CA ASN A 109 -12.16 -2.57 17.40
C ASN A 109 -13.65 -2.65 17.70
N ASP A 110 -14.59 -2.30 16.84
CA ASP A 110 -16.02 -2.59 17.09
C ASP A 110 -16.30 -4.10 17.17
N THR A 111 -15.42 -4.93 16.61
CA THR A 111 -15.35 -6.38 16.87
C THR A 111 -14.74 -6.75 18.25
N ILE A 112 -13.91 -5.88 18.84
CA ILE A 112 -13.18 -6.07 20.11
C ILE A 112 -13.84 -5.34 21.30
N TYR A 113 -14.64 -4.29 21.06
CA TYR A 113 -15.34 -3.49 22.08
C TYR A 113 -16.46 -4.29 22.77
N LYS A 114 -16.87 -5.44 22.21
CA LYS A 114 -17.67 -6.44 22.96
C LYS A 114 -16.89 -7.12 24.09
N TYR A 115 -15.55 -7.07 24.12
CA TYR A 115 -14.73 -7.88 25.03
C TYR A 115 -13.76 -7.11 25.93
N LYS A 116 -13.53 -5.81 25.76
CA LYS A 116 -12.51 -5.09 26.55
C LYS A 116 -12.86 -3.64 26.86
N VAL A 117 -14.01 -3.42 27.50
CA VAL A 117 -14.22 -2.21 28.30
C VAL A 117 -13.70 -2.53 29.71
N HIS A 118 -12.41 -2.30 29.98
CA HIS A 118 -11.90 -1.88 31.30
C HIS A 118 -10.39 -1.62 31.25
N ASN A 119 -10.03 -0.40 31.66
CA ASN A 119 -8.69 0.15 31.95
C ASN A 119 -7.86 0.70 30.79
N TRP A 120 -8.02 2.02 30.64
CA TRP A 120 -7.15 2.93 29.91
C TRP A 120 -5.87 3.20 30.70
N VAL A 121 -4.70 2.96 30.09
CA VAL A 121 -3.47 3.70 30.41
C VAL A 121 -2.89 4.20 29.09
N TYR A 122 -2.77 5.52 29.01
CA TYR A 122 -2.18 6.27 27.91
C TYR A 122 -0.69 5.95 27.75
N LEU A 123 -0.32 5.29 26.67
CA LEU A 123 0.93 5.53 25.96
C LEU A 123 0.60 5.57 24.46
N ASP A 124 1.07 6.61 23.79
CA ASP A 124 0.73 6.94 22.39
C ASP A 124 1.18 5.81 21.43
N ALA A 125 0.26 4.91 21.11
CA ALA A 125 0.49 3.77 20.21
C ALA A 125 0.72 4.18 18.75
N THR A 126 0.61 5.47 18.41
CA THR A 126 0.76 5.95 17.02
C THR A 126 2.20 6.04 16.55
N THR A 127 3.18 6.11 17.47
CA THR A 127 4.61 6.03 17.14
C THR A 127 5.14 4.59 17.20
N ALA A 128 4.64 3.74 18.09
CA ALA A 128 5.22 2.40 18.29
C ALA A 128 5.04 1.48 17.07
N ILE A 129 3.88 1.48 16.41
CA ILE A 129 3.60 0.49 15.33
C ILE A 129 4.30 0.88 14.02
N TRP A 130 4.41 2.18 13.72
CA TRP A 130 5.10 2.65 12.51
C TRP A 130 6.62 2.62 12.66
N VAL A 131 7.14 2.89 13.86
CA VAL A 131 8.57 2.74 14.15
C VAL A 131 8.93 1.26 14.17
N HIS A 132 8.15 0.36 14.77
CA HIS A 132 8.53 -1.06 14.82
C HIS A 132 8.57 -1.74 13.44
N SER A 133 7.64 -1.42 12.51
CA SER A 133 7.67 -2.00 11.17
C SER A 133 8.77 -1.41 10.26
N ILE A 134 9.20 -0.16 10.48
CA ILE A 134 10.22 0.50 9.66
C ILE A 134 11.63 0.38 10.26
N LEU A 135 11.80 0.39 11.58
CA LEU A 135 13.10 0.17 12.22
C LEU A 135 13.61 -1.26 12.00
N TYR A 136 12.73 -2.25 11.83
CA TYR A 136 13.12 -3.63 11.50
C TYR A 136 13.50 -3.82 10.02
N LEU A 137 13.03 -2.94 9.12
CA LEU A 137 13.42 -2.93 7.71
C LEU A 137 14.77 -2.22 7.44
N ILE A 138 15.32 -1.51 8.42
CA ILE A 138 16.58 -0.73 8.30
C ILE A 138 17.58 -1.11 9.41
N ARG A 139 17.54 -2.33 9.95
CA ARG A 139 18.72 -2.88 10.66
C ARG A 139 19.60 -3.61 9.63
N PRO A 140 20.73 -3.01 9.19
CA PRO A 140 21.66 -3.60 8.23
C PRO A 140 22.34 -4.81 8.90
N ILE A 141 22.69 -5.89 8.19
CA ILE A 141 23.96 -5.99 7.45
C ILE A 141 25.07 -5.16 8.13
N LEU A 142 25.35 -5.51 9.39
CA LEU A 142 26.67 -5.53 10.02
C LEU A 142 26.67 -6.68 11.02
#